data_AF-X0I2B9-F1
#
_entry.id   AF-X0I2B9-F1
#
_cell.length_a   1.000
_cell.length_b   1.000
_cell.length_c   1.000
_cell.angle_alpha   90.00
_cell.angle_beta   90.00
_cell.angle_gamma   90.00
#
_symmetry.space_group_name_H-M   'P 1'
#
loop_
_entity.id
_entity.type
_entity.pdbx_description
1 polymer ?
#
loop_
_entity_poly.entity_id
_entity_poly.type
_entity_poly.pdbx_seq_one_letter_code
_entity_poly.pdbx_strand_id
1 'polypeptide(L)'
;MSSAGIVTENPYKGIEAICCDLGVMDIAPGDLPEAVQPWEVRLCADHPLGRDRELDPEKGASLAPSVKEEGPSLVTKRLFEKKCSLSAEYGCSKEYCWKQCGKNGEWCWTAVSWGTGPWRGCHSWQDCGMDDIDYGCGRICKKHPEDCKCRC
;
A
#
# COMPACT_ATOMS: atom_id res chain seq x y z
N MET A 1 52.00 -15.62 10.12
CA MET A 1 50.90 -15.74 9.14
C MET A 1 49.75 -14.88 9.65
N SER A 2 49.62 -13.65 9.15
CA SER A 2 48.52 -12.77 9.53
C SER A 2 47.40 -12.95 8.53
N SER A 3 46.30 -13.60 8.94
CA SER A 3 45.08 -13.68 8.12
C SER A 3 44.42 -12.30 8.07
N ALA A 4 44.27 -11.77 6.86
CA ALA A 4 43.43 -10.61 6.61
C ALA A 4 41.96 -11.01 6.88
N GLY A 5 41.33 -10.35 7.84
CA GLY A 5 39.89 -10.45 8.04
C GLY A 5 39.19 -9.85 6.82
N ILE A 6 38.31 -10.63 6.20
CA ILE A 6 37.41 -10.14 5.16
C ILE A 6 36.45 -9.18 5.86
N VAL A 7 36.59 -7.88 5.59
CA VAL A 7 35.58 -6.90 5.96
C VAL A 7 34.37 -7.20 5.10
N THR A 8 33.36 -7.86 5.66
CA THR A 8 32.06 -7.99 4.99
C THR A 8 31.43 -6.61 4.98
N GLU A 9 31.56 -5.90 3.86
CA GLU A 9 30.89 -4.64 3.65
C GLU A 9 29.39 -4.85 3.84
N ASN A 10 28.72 -3.99 4.61
CA ASN A 10 27.28 -4.10 4.84
C ASN A 10 26.58 -4.01 3.47
N PRO A 11 25.93 -5.09 2.98
CA PRO A 11 25.26 -5.08 1.67
C PRO A 11 24.09 -4.09 1.61
N TYR A 12 23.67 -3.57 2.77
CA TYR A 12 22.62 -2.59 2.92
C TYR A 12 23.13 -1.15 2.97
N LYS A 13 24.44 -0.89 2.86
CA LYS A 13 24.98 0.47 2.91
C LYS A 13 24.46 1.29 1.73
N GLY A 14 23.65 2.32 2.02
CA GLY A 14 23.14 3.26 1.02
C GLY A 14 21.69 3.03 0.59
N ILE A 15 21.02 1.99 1.09
CA ILE A 15 19.60 1.77 0.80
C ILE A 15 18.71 2.85 1.42
N GLU A 16 19.16 3.48 2.50
CA GLU A 16 18.52 4.65 3.09
C GLU A 16 18.47 5.82 2.10
N ALA A 17 19.51 6.00 1.30
CA ALA A 17 19.56 7.03 0.25
C ALA A 17 18.66 6.69 -0.96
N ILE A 18 18.33 5.41 -1.17
CA ILE A 18 17.37 4.99 -2.20
C ILE A 18 15.94 5.30 -1.73
N CYS A 19 15.64 4.99 -0.47
CA CYS A 19 14.30 5.15 0.07
C CYS A 19 13.99 6.58 0.52
N CYS A 20 15.00 7.41 0.79
CA CYS A 20 14.83 8.79 1.25
C CYS A 20 13.77 8.87 2.37
N ASP A 21 12.74 9.69 2.18
CA ASP A 21 11.67 9.92 3.13
C ASP A 21 10.65 8.77 3.21
N LEU A 22 10.72 7.75 2.35
CA LEU A 22 9.85 6.57 2.41
C LEU A 22 10.31 5.58 3.49
N GLY A 23 11.56 5.71 3.93
CA GLY A 23 12.18 4.82 4.89
C GLY A 23 12.42 3.41 4.35
N VAL A 24 13.44 2.75 4.88
CA VAL A 24 13.78 1.38 4.50
C VAL A 24 12.81 0.39 5.15
N MET A 25 12.37 -0.61 4.41
CA MET A 25 11.61 -1.72 4.97
C MET A 25 12.51 -2.56 5.89
N ASP A 26 12.08 -2.69 7.14
CA ASP A 26 12.84 -3.37 8.19
C ASP A 26 11.96 -4.50 8.77
N ILE A 27 12.18 -5.70 8.26
CA ILE A 27 11.51 -6.94 8.68
C ILE A 27 12.56 -8.01 8.90
N ALA A 28 12.56 -8.65 10.06
CA ALA A 28 13.44 -9.77 10.29
C ALA A 28 13.00 -10.95 9.41
N PRO A 29 13.92 -11.74 8.82
CA PRO A 29 13.54 -12.89 7.99
C PRO A 29 12.60 -13.88 8.70
N GLY A 30 12.68 -14.00 10.03
CA GLY A 30 11.79 -14.84 10.84
C GLY A 30 10.38 -14.29 11.05
N ASP A 31 10.16 -13.01 10.75
CA ASP A 31 8.87 -12.32 10.88
C ASP A 31 8.09 -12.28 9.54
N LEU A 32 8.66 -12.84 8.47
CA LEU A 32 7.99 -12.93 7.18
C LEU A 32 6.80 -13.91 7.25
N PRO A 33 5.67 -13.58 6.60
CA PRO A 33 4.57 -14.52 6.45
C PRO A 33 5.05 -15.82 5.80
N GLU A 34 4.42 -16.94 6.18
CA GLU A 34 4.74 -18.25 5.60
C GLU A 34 4.62 -18.19 4.07
N ALA A 35 5.60 -18.79 3.38
CA ALA A 35 5.81 -18.75 1.94
C ALA A 35 6.32 -17.41 1.33
N VAL A 36 6.46 -16.32 2.08
CA VAL A 36 7.08 -15.08 1.57
C VAL A 36 8.60 -15.17 1.67
N GLN A 37 9.28 -14.97 0.54
CA GLN A 37 10.72 -14.99 0.46
C GLN A 37 11.32 -13.61 0.72
N PRO A 38 12.54 -13.50 1.31
CA PRO A 38 13.14 -12.20 1.61
C PRO A 38 13.31 -11.25 0.41
N TRP A 39 13.50 -11.78 -0.80
CA TRP A 39 13.65 -10.97 -2.02
C TRP A 39 12.31 -10.48 -2.60
N GLU A 40 11.19 -11.02 -2.11
CA GLU A 40 9.85 -10.55 -2.49
C GLU A 40 9.44 -9.32 -1.69
N VAL A 41 10.18 -8.97 -0.65
CA VAL A 41 9.93 -7.81 0.21
C VAL A 41 10.36 -6.54 -0.52
N ARG A 42 9.50 -5.51 -0.54
CA ARG A 42 9.87 -4.23 -1.15
C ARG A 42 10.98 -3.54 -0.35
N LEU A 43 11.82 -2.78 -1.05
CA LEU A 43 12.94 -2.08 -0.41
C LEU A 43 12.48 -0.95 0.53
N CYS A 44 11.49 -0.17 0.10
CA CYS A 44 11.04 1.02 0.83
C CYS A 44 9.69 0.78 1.51
N ALA A 45 9.59 1.21 2.76
CA ALA A 45 8.47 0.92 3.64
C ALA A 45 7.18 1.61 3.20
N ASP A 46 7.24 2.91 2.94
CA ASP A 46 6.07 3.72 2.63
C ASP A 46 5.74 3.74 1.12
N HIS A 47 4.45 3.93 0.82
CA HIS A 47 3.98 4.11 -0.54
C HIS A 47 4.50 5.45 -1.10
N PRO A 48 4.97 5.52 -2.36
CA PRO A 48 5.51 6.76 -2.94
C PRO A 48 4.52 7.92 -2.96
N LEU A 49 3.22 7.63 -3.02
CA LEU A 49 2.14 8.63 -2.98
C LEU A 49 1.64 8.97 -1.56
N GLY A 50 2.24 8.40 -0.51
CA GLY A 50 1.78 8.61 0.86
C GLY A 50 0.30 8.26 1.03
N ARG A 51 -0.52 9.21 1.52
CA ARG A 51 -1.98 9.03 1.70
C ARG A 51 -2.84 9.76 0.67
N ASP A 52 -2.26 10.04 -0.48
CA ASP A 52 -2.94 10.72 -1.58
C ASP A 52 -3.62 9.72 -2.51
N ARG A 53 -4.83 9.30 -2.13
CA ARG A 53 -5.73 8.49 -2.97
C ARG A 53 -6.76 9.41 -3.63
N GLU A 54 -6.46 9.83 -4.86
CA GLU A 54 -7.40 10.54 -5.71
C GLU A 54 -8.48 9.58 -6.23
N LEU A 55 -9.75 9.95 -6.09
CA LEU A 55 -10.90 9.10 -6.42
C LEU A 55 -11.75 9.66 -7.56
N ASP A 56 -11.38 10.82 -8.08
CA ASP A 56 -12.04 11.48 -9.20
C ASP A 56 -11.78 10.73 -10.53
N PRO A 57 -12.82 10.16 -11.18
CA PRO A 57 -12.67 9.49 -12.47
C PRO A 57 -12.18 10.42 -13.58
N GLU A 58 -12.49 11.72 -13.52
CA GLU A 58 -11.98 12.70 -14.49
C GLU A 58 -10.46 12.90 -14.39
N LYS A 59 -9.88 12.52 -13.24
CA LYS A 59 -8.43 12.51 -13.00
C LYS A 59 -7.82 11.11 -13.10
N GLY A 60 -8.55 10.15 -13.70
CA GLY A 60 -8.04 8.82 -13.98
C GLY A 60 -8.24 7.80 -12.86
N ALA A 61 -9.03 8.09 -11.83
CA ALA A 61 -9.41 7.07 -10.86
C ALA A 61 -10.40 6.07 -11.50
N SER A 62 -10.28 4.81 -11.11
CA SER A 62 -11.18 3.74 -11.55
C SER A 62 -11.70 3.02 -10.31
N LEU A 63 -13.01 3.06 -10.07
CA LEU A 63 -13.63 2.53 -8.86
C LEU A 63 -14.36 1.22 -9.17
N ALA A 64 -14.16 0.21 -8.33
CA ALA A 64 -14.93 -1.03 -8.46
C ALA A 64 -16.43 -0.75 -8.26
N PRO A 65 -17.33 -1.38 -9.05
CA PRO A 65 -18.75 -1.25 -8.87
C PRO A 65 -19.15 -1.66 -7.44
N SER A 66 -19.93 -0.83 -6.77
CA SER A 66 -20.51 -1.21 -5.49
C SER A 66 -21.62 -2.23 -5.76
N VAL A 67 -21.50 -3.45 -5.25
CA VAL A 67 -22.63 -4.39 -5.15
C VAL A 67 -23.59 -3.90 -4.05
N LYS A 68 -24.26 -2.77 -4.28
CA LYS A 68 -25.39 -2.33 -3.49
C LYS A 68 -26.49 -1.86 -4.41
N GLU A 69 -27.61 -2.56 -4.30
CA GLU A 69 -28.85 -2.37 -5.04
C GLU A 69 -29.28 -0.91 -5.09
N GLU A 70 -30.05 -0.60 -6.15
CA GLU A 70 -30.58 0.70 -6.51
C GLU A 70 -31.06 1.52 -5.29
N GLY A 71 -30.29 2.56 -4.95
CA GLY A 71 -30.61 3.53 -3.92
C GLY A 71 -30.02 4.89 -4.32
N PRO A 72 -30.71 6.01 -4.04
CA PRO A 72 -30.41 7.29 -4.65
C PRO A 72 -29.00 7.78 -4.29
N SER A 73 -28.19 7.92 -5.33
CA SER A 73 -26.98 8.73 -5.47
C SER A 73 -26.77 9.76 -4.35
N LEU A 74 -25.96 9.39 -3.35
CA LEU A 74 -25.48 10.30 -2.32
C LEU A 74 -24.25 11.07 -2.82
N VAL A 75 -24.38 11.74 -3.96
CA VAL A 75 -23.42 12.74 -4.43
C VAL A 75 -23.68 14.03 -3.66
N THR A 76 -23.52 14.03 -2.33
CA THR A 76 -23.24 15.24 -1.52
C THR A 76 -23.25 14.92 -0.03
N LYS A 77 -22.07 15.01 0.60
CA LYS A 77 -21.75 15.31 2.02
C LYS A 77 -20.54 14.44 2.34
N ARG A 78 -19.37 14.94 2.77
CA ARG A 78 -18.88 16.24 3.24
C ARG A 78 -17.36 16.34 3.08
N LEU A 79 -16.89 17.56 2.90
CA LEU A 79 -15.49 18.03 2.85
C LEU A 79 -14.55 17.62 4.03
N PHE A 80 -15.03 16.88 5.04
CA PHE A 80 -14.23 16.23 6.10
C PHE A 80 -13.91 14.74 5.79
N GLU A 81 -14.56 14.16 4.76
CA GLU A 81 -14.37 12.83 4.17
C GLU A 81 -13.15 12.72 3.23
N LYS A 82 -12.34 13.79 3.12
CA LYS A 82 -11.23 13.84 2.16
C LYS A 82 -10.17 12.75 2.36
N LYS A 83 -10.10 12.13 3.55
CA LYS A 83 -9.14 11.05 3.85
C LYS A 83 -9.78 9.66 3.94
N CYS A 84 -11.01 9.57 4.43
CA CYS A 84 -11.77 8.32 4.62
C CYS A 84 -13.04 8.39 3.77
N SER A 85 -13.15 7.53 2.76
CA SER A 85 -14.27 7.51 1.83
C SER A 85 -14.78 6.09 1.65
N LEU A 86 -16.10 5.96 1.65
CA LEU A 86 -16.85 4.73 1.40
C LEU A 86 -17.28 4.57 -0.07
N SER A 87 -16.72 5.36 -1.00
CA SER A 87 -17.17 5.45 -2.39
C SER A 87 -17.09 4.15 -3.19
N ALA A 88 -16.15 3.26 -2.86
CA ALA A 88 -16.04 1.91 -3.43
C ALA A 88 -15.17 1.03 -2.52
N GLU A 89 -15.37 -0.30 -2.57
CA GLU A 89 -14.62 -1.25 -1.73
C GLU A 89 -13.14 -1.35 -2.11
N TYR A 90 -12.82 -1.16 -3.39
CA TYR A 90 -11.44 -1.10 -3.89
C TYR A 90 -11.42 -0.37 -5.23
N GLY A 91 -10.23 -0.09 -5.73
CA GLY A 91 -10.08 0.53 -7.04
C GLY A 91 -8.64 0.82 -7.41
N CYS A 92 -8.50 1.47 -8.56
CA CYS A 92 -7.25 1.98 -9.08
C CYS A 92 -7.20 3.50 -8.91
N SER A 93 -6.10 4.01 -8.36
CA SER A 93 -5.85 5.44 -8.21
C SER A 93 -4.39 5.71 -8.50
N LYS A 94 -4.12 6.63 -9.43
CA LYS A 94 -2.74 7.02 -9.80
C LYS A 94 -1.85 5.81 -10.08
N GLU A 95 -2.39 4.85 -10.84
CA GLU A 95 -1.74 3.61 -11.25
C GLU A 95 -1.46 2.60 -10.12
N TYR A 96 -2.01 2.81 -8.92
CA TYR A 96 -1.89 1.89 -7.80
C TYR A 96 -3.25 1.41 -7.28
N CYS A 97 -3.29 0.13 -6.91
CA CYS A 97 -4.45 -0.46 -6.29
C CYS A 97 -4.56 -0.02 -4.84
N TRP A 98 -5.79 0.26 -4.43
CA TRP A 98 -6.16 0.51 -3.04
C TRP A 98 -7.40 -0.28 -2.68
N LYS A 99 -7.59 -0.57 -1.38
CA LYS A 99 -8.83 -1.17 -0.89
C LYS A 99 -9.29 -0.57 0.43
N GLN A 100 -10.60 -0.62 0.67
CA GLN A 100 -11.18 -0.43 1.98
C GLN A 100 -10.78 -1.57 2.89
N CYS A 101 -10.67 -1.25 4.17
CA CYS A 101 -10.13 -2.16 5.16
C CYS A 101 -10.77 -1.95 6.54
N GLY A 102 -11.58 -0.90 6.70
CA GLY A 102 -12.36 -0.60 7.88
C GLY A 102 -13.77 -0.14 7.51
N LYS A 103 -14.64 -0.03 8.52
CA LYS A 103 -16.08 0.22 8.32
C LYS A 103 -16.42 1.70 8.13
N ASN A 104 -15.48 2.60 8.40
CA ASN A 104 -15.69 4.05 8.40
C ASN A 104 -14.97 4.73 7.22
N GLY A 105 -14.68 3.98 6.15
CA GLY A 105 -13.99 4.48 4.97
C GLY A 105 -12.47 4.44 5.08
N GLU A 106 -11.93 3.74 6.09
CA GLU A 106 -10.51 3.43 6.16
C GLU A 106 -10.08 2.62 4.96
N TRP A 107 -8.90 2.94 4.44
CA TRP A 107 -8.33 2.31 3.26
C TRP A 107 -6.81 2.20 3.35
N CYS A 108 -6.23 1.38 2.47
CA CYS A 108 -4.79 1.16 2.32
C CYS A 108 -4.42 1.08 0.83
N TRP A 109 -3.18 1.44 0.49
CA TRP A 109 -2.56 0.96 -0.74
C TRP A 109 -2.31 -0.54 -0.60
N THR A 110 -2.42 -1.25 -1.72
CA THR A 110 -2.24 -2.70 -1.71
C THR A 110 -0.88 -3.10 -2.25
N ALA A 111 -0.35 -4.18 -1.72
CA ALA A 111 0.90 -4.79 -2.12
C ALA A 111 0.74 -6.31 -2.12
N VAL A 112 1.55 -6.96 -2.95
CA VAL A 112 1.65 -8.42 -2.98
C VAL A 112 2.32 -8.96 -1.71
N SER A 113 2.37 -10.28 -1.57
CA SER A 113 3.03 -10.97 -0.46
C SER A 113 2.50 -10.48 0.89
N TRP A 114 1.17 -10.51 1.05
CA TRP A 114 0.52 -10.10 2.29
C TRP A 114 0.76 -8.64 2.68
N GLY A 115 1.04 -7.78 1.70
CA GLY A 115 1.29 -6.35 1.91
C GLY A 115 2.74 -5.99 2.26
N THR A 116 3.67 -6.95 2.16
CA THR A 116 5.12 -6.73 2.38
C THR A 116 5.92 -6.62 1.09
N GLY A 117 5.37 -7.10 -0.02
CA GLY A 117 6.05 -7.03 -1.31
C GLY A 117 5.86 -5.71 -2.05
N PRO A 118 6.19 -5.68 -3.35
CA PRO A 118 5.95 -4.53 -4.21
C PRO A 118 4.50 -4.03 -4.16
N TRP A 119 4.35 -2.71 -4.28
CA TRP A 119 3.05 -2.07 -4.44
C TRP A 119 2.35 -2.58 -5.70
N ARG A 120 1.05 -2.85 -5.58
CA ARG A 120 0.26 -3.39 -6.68
C ARG A 120 -0.15 -2.27 -7.62
N GLY A 121 0.35 -2.34 -8.85
CA GLY A 121 -0.03 -1.41 -9.91
C GLY A 121 -1.34 -1.78 -10.60
N CYS A 122 -1.93 -0.83 -11.32
CA CYS A 122 -3.16 -1.02 -12.09
C CYS A 122 -3.28 -0.01 -13.24
N HIS A 123 -4.08 -0.36 -14.24
CA HIS A 123 -4.61 0.57 -15.23
C HIS A 123 -6.09 0.90 -14.93
N SER A 124 -6.82 -0.05 -14.35
CA SER A 124 -8.24 0.07 -14.02
C SER A 124 -8.58 -0.71 -12.75
N TRP A 125 -9.78 -0.51 -12.20
CA TRP A 125 -10.21 -1.26 -11.01
C TRP A 125 -10.21 -2.78 -11.22
N GLN A 126 -10.37 -3.25 -12.47
CA GLN A 126 -10.36 -4.67 -12.82
C GLN A 126 -9.01 -5.35 -12.58
N ASP A 127 -7.91 -4.58 -12.53
CA ASP A 127 -6.57 -5.10 -12.20
C ASP A 127 -6.37 -5.27 -10.69
N CYS A 128 -7.33 -4.79 -9.90
CA CYS A 128 -7.30 -4.77 -8.45
C CYS A 128 -8.25 -5.83 -7.86
N GLY A 129 -7.98 -6.23 -6.63
CA GLY A 129 -8.79 -7.17 -5.89
C GLY A 129 -8.73 -6.90 -4.39
N MET A 130 -9.27 -7.86 -3.64
CA MET A 130 -9.42 -7.73 -2.19
C MET A 130 -8.72 -8.82 -1.39
N ASP A 131 -8.25 -9.90 -2.03
CA ASP A 131 -7.52 -10.94 -1.30
C ASP A 131 -6.23 -10.37 -0.70
N ASP A 132 -5.82 -10.95 0.43
CA ASP A 132 -4.67 -10.43 1.15
C ASP A 132 -3.34 -10.89 0.56
N ILE A 133 -3.33 -11.90 -0.31
CA ILE A 133 -2.08 -12.44 -0.88
C ILE A 133 -1.53 -11.46 -1.92
N ASP A 134 -2.35 -11.08 -2.90
CA ASP A 134 -1.97 -10.20 -4.00
C ASP A 134 -2.33 -8.72 -3.76
N TYR A 135 -3.30 -8.47 -2.87
CA TYR A 135 -3.80 -7.13 -2.55
C TYR A 135 -3.82 -6.85 -1.05
N GLY A 136 -2.86 -7.39 -0.30
CA GLY A 136 -2.70 -7.11 1.13
C GLY A 136 -2.43 -5.63 1.39
N CYS A 137 -3.02 -5.07 2.45
CA CYS A 137 -2.73 -3.69 2.85
C CYS A 137 -1.25 -3.51 3.20
N GLY A 138 -0.65 -2.40 2.80
CA GLY A 138 0.75 -2.07 3.07
C GLY A 138 1.13 -2.24 4.55
N ARG A 139 2.14 -3.08 4.79
CA ARG A 139 2.65 -3.39 6.14
C ARG A 139 4.00 -2.71 6.39
N ILE A 140 4.34 -2.52 7.66
CA ILE A 140 5.67 -2.04 8.11
C ILE A 140 6.03 -0.66 7.55
N CYS A 141 5.01 0.15 7.26
CA CYS A 141 5.13 1.56 6.91
C CYS A 141 5.87 2.32 8.02
N LYS A 142 6.76 3.25 7.69
CA LYS A 142 7.42 4.10 8.69
C LYS A 142 6.55 5.29 9.05
N LYS A 143 5.86 5.87 8.07
CA LYS A 143 4.84 6.90 8.31
C LYS A 143 3.54 6.21 8.65
N HIS A 144 3.16 6.27 9.92
CA HIS A 144 1.82 5.90 10.34
C HIS A 144 0.92 7.13 10.22
N PRO A 145 -0.08 7.13 9.32
CA PRO A 145 -0.98 8.27 9.22
C PRO A 145 -1.91 8.24 10.41
N GLU A 146 -1.94 9.23 11.29
CA GLU A 146 -2.88 9.24 12.43
C GLU A 146 -4.36 9.30 12.01
N ASP A 147 -4.62 9.82 10.81
CA ASP A 147 -5.97 9.94 10.27
C ASP A 147 -6.28 8.83 9.25
N CYS A 148 -7.40 8.11 9.45
CA CYS A 148 -7.99 7.16 8.49
C CYS A 148 -7.09 5.97 8.08
N LYS A 149 -7.04 4.86 8.85
CA LYS A 149 -6.02 3.81 8.64
C LYS A 149 -6.60 2.42 8.32
N CYS A 150 -6.05 1.70 7.34
CA CYS A 150 -5.52 0.34 7.63
C CYS A 150 -4.12 0.11 7.06
N ARG A 151 -3.30 1.12 7.32
CA ARG A 151 -1.87 1.34 7.03
C ARG A 151 -1.56 1.44 5.53
N CYS A 152 -0.37 1.97 5.22
CA CYS A 152 -0.08 2.74 4.00
C CYS A 152 -0.79 2.15 2.78
#